data_AF-A0A397CNY9-F1
#
_entry.id   AF-A0A397CNY9-F1
#
_cell.length_a   1.000
_cell.length_b   1.000
_cell.length_c   1.000
_cell.angle_alpha   90.00
_cell.angle_beta   90.00
_cell.angle_gamma   90.00
#
_symmetry.space_group_name_H-M   'P 1'
#
loop_
_entity.id
_entity.type
_entity.pdbx_description
1 polymer ?
#
loop_
_entity_poly.entity_id
_entity_poly.type
_entity_poly.pdbx_seq_one_letter_code
_entity_poly.pdbx_strand_id
1 'polypeptide(L)'
;MITRLNAHPNYVTCSSCSGRIAVFCGVAQTPHDEDSHLITKGGKWLVSSHAPVTYDEFASSVLADPTSLQGMVIFKHEPFIMHVQCRDEESAKALLQVGLACGFRESGVVLGNKRTMVAIRTTANAMEIPIALQGQLMVTDAYLRWILDIANQKFHANRSKTDKLFAAMRTSLFFDSPPAPTDASTCTSRLTQLHVTESSRLAISRAGHATVLGTSFAFNLVACGG
;
A
#
# COMPACT_ATOMS: atom_id res chain seq x y z
N MET A 1 4.09 18.34 0.16
CA MET A 1 2.91 17.65 0.71
C MET A 1 2.91 17.60 2.24
N ILE A 2 3.83 16.88 2.90
CA ILE A 2 3.83 16.69 4.37
C ILE A 2 3.72 18.00 5.16
N THR A 3 4.59 18.97 4.88
CA THR A 3 4.57 20.28 5.54
C THR A 3 3.22 20.99 5.41
N ARG A 4 2.57 20.90 4.25
CA ARG A 4 1.28 21.54 4.00
C ARG A 4 0.15 20.88 4.76
N LEU A 5 0.17 19.55 4.87
CA LEU A 5 -0.77 18.78 5.70
C LEU A 5 -0.62 19.16 7.18
N ASN A 6 0.61 19.16 7.70
CA ASN A 6 0.88 19.48 9.11
C ASN A 6 0.62 20.94 9.48
N ALA A 7 0.59 21.85 8.51
CA ALA A 7 0.18 23.23 8.72
C ALA A 7 -1.35 23.38 8.83
N HIS A 8 -2.13 22.37 8.44
CA HIS A 8 -3.58 22.43 8.52
C HIS A 8 -4.08 21.98 9.91
N PRO A 9 -5.00 22.73 10.57
CA PRO A 9 -5.41 22.47 11.95
C PRO A 9 -6.12 21.13 12.20
N ASN A 10 -6.50 20.43 11.13
CA ASN A 10 -7.23 19.17 11.19
C ASN A 10 -6.37 17.93 10.88
N TYR A 11 -5.10 18.08 10.50
CA TYR A 11 -4.28 16.96 10.03
C TYR A 11 -2.88 16.97 10.63
N VAL A 12 -2.40 15.78 11.02
CA VAL A 12 -1.01 15.54 11.43
C VAL A 12 -0.51 14.25 10.80
N THR A 13 0.54 14.31 10.00
CA THR A 13 1.19 13.13 9.42
C THR A 13 1.92 12.35 10.52
N CYS A 14 1.59 11.07 10.67
CA CYS A 14 2.28 10.18 11.62
C CYS A 14 3.46 9.46 10.97
N SER A 15 3.30 9.01 9.72
CA SER A 15 4.37 8.39 8.93
C SER A 15 4.07 8.51 7.44
N SER A 16 5.11 8.45 6.62
CA SER A 16 4.97 8.50 5.16
C SER A 16 6.16 7.81 4.49
N CYS A 17 5.90 7.15 3.36
CA CYS A 17 6.90 6.71 2.40
C CYS A 17 6.46 7.19 1.01
N SER A 18 7.38 7.81 0.25
CA SER A 18 7.11 8.27 -1.12
C SER A 18 7.07 7.13 -2.16
N GLY A 19 7.33 5.91 -1.72
CA GLY A 19 7.63 4.75 -2.55
C GLY A 19 9.13 4.45 -2.56
N ARG A 20 9.50 3.20 -2.84
CA ARG A 20 10.90 2.74 -2.92
C ARG A 20 11.07 1.53 -3.84
N ILE A 21 12.24 1.42 -4.43
CA ILE A 21 12.77 0.17 -4.99
C ILE A 21 13.65 -0.46 -3.91
N ALA A 22 13.41 -1.74 -3.62
CA ALA A 22 14.11 -2.43 -2.55
C ALA A 22 14.45 -3.86 -2.93
N VAL A 23 15.52 -4.37 -2.33
CA VAL A 23 15.90 -5.79 -2.39
C VAL A 23 16.10 -6.25 -0.97
N PHE A 24 15.37 -7.30 -0.60
CA PHE A 24 15.34 -7.80 0.76
C PHE A 24 15.73 -9.27 0.79
N CYS A 25 16.77 -9.60 1.55
CA CYS A 25 17.12 -10.98 1.85
C CYS A 25 16.45 -11.37 3.17
N GLY A 26 15.44 -12.23 3.11
CA GLY A 26 14.70 -12.70 4.28
C GLY A 26 15.35 -13.92 4.94
N VAL A 27 15.06 -14.10 6.22
CA VAL A 27 15.46 -15.29 7.00
C VAL A 27 14.35 -16.34 6.87
N ALA A 28 14.74 -17.60 6.61
CA ALA A 28 13.79 -18.72 6.55
C ALA A 28 13.00 -18.82 7.87
N GLN A 29 11.70 -19.15 7.80
CA GLN A 29 10.90 -19.28 9.03
C GLN A 29 11.33 -20.45 9.91
N THR A 30 11.84 -21.50 9.29
CA THR A 30 12.18 -22.78 9.91
C THR A 30 13.56 -23.19 9.39
N PRO A 31 14.62 -23.09 10.22
CA PRO A 31 16.00 -23.37 9.81
C PRO A 31 16.27 -24.81 9.33
N HIS A 32 15.28 -25.70 9.44
CA HIS A 32 15.38 -27.13 9.13
C HIS A 32 14.27 -27.62 8.18
N ASP A 33 13.45 -26.70 7.65
CA ASP A 33 12.43 -27.03 6.67
C ASP A 33 12.84 -26.39 5.35
N GLU A 34 13.74 -27.08 4.66
CA GLU A 34 14.34 -26.67 3.38
C GLU A 34 13.28 -26.41 2.28
N ASP A 35 12.07 -26.97 2.44
CA ASP A 35 10.95 -26.82 1.50
C ASP A 35 10.11 -25.57 1.76
N SER A 36 10.35 -24.84 2.87
CA SER A 36 9.58 -23.65 3.22
C SER A 36 10.16 -22.39 2.57
N HIS A 37 9.46 -21.88 1.56
CA HIS A 37 9.77 -20.58 0.93
C HIS A 37 9.18 -19.39 1.70
N LEU A 38 8.83 -19.56 2.98
CA LEU A 38 8.32 -18.46 3.79
C LEU A 38 9.48 -17.72 4.46
N ILE A 39 9.38 -16.39 4.54
CA ILE A 39 10.33 -15.55 5.31
C ILE A 39 9.71 -15.07 6.62
N THR A 40 10.49 -15.05 7.69
CA THR A 40 10.08 -14.52 9.01
C THR A 40 10.35 -13.02 9.12
N LYS A 41 9.93 -12.42 10.25
CA LYS A 41 10.42 -11.11 10.65
C LYS A 41 11.92 -11.17 10.93
N GLY A 42 12.70 -10.48 10.10
CA GLY A 42 14.15 -10.47 10.15
C GLY A 42 14.74 -10.56 8.75
N GLY A 43 15.98 -10.10 8.57
CA GLY A 43 16.63 -10.10 7.26
C GLY A 43 17.47 -8.85 7.03
N LYS A 44 17.99 -8.74 5.81
CA LYS A 44 18.88 -7.66 5.39
C LYS A 44 18.31 -6.95 4.18
N TRP A 45 18.23 -5.63 4.26
CA TRP A 45 18.01 -4.78 3.09
C TRP A 45 19.32 -4.71 2.31
N LEU A 46 19.34 -5.28 1.11
CA LEU A 46 20.46 -5.17 0.18
C LEU A 46 20.36 -3.86 -0.62
N VAL A 47 19.13 -3.46 -0.95
CA VAL A 47 18.81 -2.17 -1.58
C VAL A 47 17.59 -1.58 -0.88
N SER A 48 17.60 -0.27 -0.65
CA SER A 48 16.42 0.50 -0.25
C SER A 48 16.56 1.93 -0.79
N SER A 49 16.10 2.17 -2.01
CA SER A 49 16.20 3.45 -2.69
C SER A 49 14.85 4.13 -2.83
N HIS A 50 14.79 5.42 -2.49
CA HIS A 50 13.63 6.30 -2.72
C HIS A 50 13.76 7.09 -4.03
N ALA A 51 14.44 6.52 -5.01
CA ALA A 51 14.65 7.06 -6.35
C ALA A 51 14.76 5.89 -7.37
N PRO A 52 14.68 6.17 -8.69
CA PRO A 52 15.07 5.20 -9.70
C PRO A 52 16.49 4.67 -9.43
N VAL A 53 16.71 3.39 -9.73
CA VAL A 53 17.99 2.71 -9.50
C VAL A 53 18.56 2.27 -10.84
N THR A 54 19.84 2.57 -11.06
CA THR A 54 20.55 2.10 -12.26
C THR A 54 20.96 0.64 -12.11
N TYR A 55 21.19 -0.05 -13.22
CA TYR A 55 21.61 -1.44 -13.18
C TYR A 55 22.96 -1.62 -12.48
N ASP A 56 23.89 -0.68 -12.66
CA ASP A 56 25.23 -0.79 -12.07
C ASP A 56 25.20 -0.62 -10.55
N GLU A 57 24.37 0.30 -10.03
CA GLU A 57 24.11 0.44 -8.59
C GLU A 57 23.46 -0.82 -8.02
N PHE A 58 22.48 -1.38 -8.74
CA PHE A 58 21.82 -2.63 -8.36
C PHE A 58 22.81 -3.79 -8.31
N ALA A 59 23.58 -4.01 -9.37
CA ALA A 59 24.55 -5.09 -9.49
C ALA A 59 25.64 -4.97 -8.41
N SER A 60 26.14 -3.77 -8.17
CA SER A 60 27.14 -3.51 -7.13
C SER A 60 26.60 -3.80 -5.72
N SER A 61 25.32 -3.56 -5.47
CA SER A 61 24.71 -3.76 -4.15
C SER A 61 24.23 -5.18 -3.89
N VAL A 62 23.81 -5.89 -4.94
CA VAL A 62 23.12 -7.19 -4.83
C VAL A 62 23.98 -8.35 -5.33
N LEU A 63 24.74 -8.16 -6.40
CA LEU A 63 25.45 -9.23 -7.10
C LEU A 63 26.95 -9.30 -6.75
N ALA A 64 27.50 -8.25 -6.11
CA ALA A 64 28.92 -8.20 -5.79
C ALA A 64 29.37 -9.26 -4.76
N ASP A 65 28.47 -9.67 -3.87
CA ASP A 65 28.74 -10.66 -2.82
C ASP A 65 27.63 -11.73 -2.78
N PRO A 66 27.84 -12.93 -3.33
CA PRO A 66 26.88 -14.03 -3.29
C PRO A 66 26.49 -14.45 -1.86
N THR A 67 27.35 -14.22 -0.86
CA THR A 67 27.04 -14.56 0.54
C THR A 67 25.95 -13.66 1.11
N SER A 68 25.75 -12.47 0.52
CA SER A 68 24.65 -11.57 0.88
C SER A 68 23.26 -12.11 0.48
N LEU A 69 23.22 -13.17 -0.34
CA LEU A 69 22.01 -13.81 -0.86
C LEU A 69 21.67 -15.12 -0.12
N GLN A 70 22.25 -15.35 1.06
CA GLN A 70 21.97 -16.49 1.95
C GLN A 70 20.54 -16.38 2.54
N GLY A 71 19.54 -16.73 1.72
CA GLY A 71 18.11 -16.69 2.08
C GLY A 71 17.23 -16.52 0.85
N MET A 72 15.93 -16.30 1.05
CA MET A 72 15.06 -15.88 -0.05
C MET A 72 15.24 -14.38 -0.29
N VAL A 73 15.68 -14.02 -1.48
CA VAL A 73 15.91 -12.64 -1.89
C VAL A 73 14.76 -12.17 -2.76
N ILE A 74 14.11 -11.09 -2.32
CA ILE A 74 12.92 -10.55 -2.95
C ILE A 74 13.21 -9.15 -3.46
N PHE A 75 13.05 -8.97 -4.77
CA PHE A 75 13.02 -7.67 -5.43
C PHE A 75 11.64 -7.03 -5.26
N LYS A 76 11.60 -5.76 -4.84
CA LYS A 76 10.35 -5.05 -4.55
C LYS A 76 10.34 -3.67 -5.18
N HIS A 77 9.16 -3.28 -5.66
CA HIS A 77 8.78 -1.87 -5.75
C HIS A 77 7.57 -1.66 -4.85
N GLU A 78 7.72 -0.83 -3.82
CA GLU A 78 6.66 -0.49 -2.89
C GLU A 78 6.17 0.92 -3.19
N PRO A 79 4.87 1.13 -3.44
CA PRO A 79 4.32 2.44 -3.78
C PRO A 79 4.15 3.34 -2.55
N PHE A 80 3.69 4.56 -2.80
CA PHE A 80 3.40 5.57 -1.78
C PHE A 80 2.43 5.06 -0.70
N ILE A 81 2.75 5.42 0.55
CA ILE A 81 1.87 5.26 1.71
C ILE A 81 2.03 6.46 2.66
N MET A 82 0.93 6.87 3.28
CA MET A 82 0.94 7.89 4.32
C MET A 82 -0.13 7.62 5.37
N HIS A 83 0.23 7.81 6.64
CA HIS A 83 -0.69 7.80 7.76
C HIS A 83 -0.87 9.21 8.27
N VAL A 84 -2.12 9.63 8.40
CA VAL A 84 -2.51 10.98 8.85
C VAL A 84 -3.51 10.82 9.98
N GLN A 85 -3.16 11.35 11.16
CA GLN A 85 -4.13 11.58 12.22
C GLN A 85 -4.99 12.78 11.86
N CYS A 86 -6.30 12.61 11.96
CA CYS A 86 -7.30 13.63 11.70
C CYS A 86 -7.91 14.12 13.02
N ARG A 87 -8.34 15.38 13.07
CA ARG A 87 -9.03 15.97 14.23
C ARG A 87 -10.34 15.26 14.56
N ASP A 88 -11.12 14.94 13.53
CA ASP A 88 -12.48 14.41 13.63
C ASP A 88 -12.80 13.50 12.43
N GLU A 89 -13.97 12.85 12.49
CA GLU A 89 -14.46 11.94 11.45
C GLU A 89 -14.73 12.65 10.12
N GLU A 90 -15.19 13.91 10.16
CA GLU A 90 -15.47 14.70 8.97
C GLU A 90 -14.19 15.00 8.18
N SER A 91 -13.14 15.45 8.87
CA SER A 91 -11.82 15.68 8.27
C SER A 91 -11.23 14.39 7.73
N ALA A 92 -11.39 13.27 8.45
CA ALA A 92 -10.93 11.97 7.98
C ALA A 92 -11.68 11.50 6.73
N LYS A 93 -13.00 11.68 6.68
CA LYS A 93 -13.82 11.39 5.50
C LYS A 93 -13.38 12.25 4.32
N ALA A 94 -13.16 13.55 4.51
CA ALA A 94 -12.69 14.45 3.45
C ALA A 94 -11.35 13.99 2.86
N LEU A 95 -10.36 13.72 3.72
CA LEU A 95 -9.05 13.24 3.29
C LEU A 95 -9.12 11.88 2.58
N LEU A 96 -9.91 10.94 3.11
CA LEU A 96 -10.12 9.62 2.49
C LEU A 96 -10.74 9.76 1.10
N GLN A 97 -11.77 10.59 0.92
CA GLN A 97 -12.43 10.78 -0.37
C GLN A 97 -11.47 11.34 -1.43
N VAL A 98 -10.61 12.29 -1.06
CA VAL A 98 -9.56 12.81 -1.95
C VAL A 98 -8.61 11.67 -2.38
N GLY A 99 -8.16 10.84 -1.44
CA GLY A 99 -7.33 9.68 -1.72
C GLY A 99 -7.97 8.68 -2.69
N LEU A 100 -9.22 8.28 -2.42
CA LEU A 100 -9.97 7.35 -3.24
C LEU A 100 -10.20 7.89 -4.66
N ALA A 101 -10.54 9.18 -4.79
CA ALA A 101 -10.71 9.85 -6.07
C ALA A 101 -9.41 9.90 -6.90
N CYS A 102 -8.26 9.97 -6.23
CA CYS A 102 -6.93 9.93 -6.87
C CYS A 102 -6.43 8.50 -7.14
N GLY A 103 -7.25 7.47 -6.91
CA GLY A 103 -6.90 6.08 -7.20
C GLY A 103 -6.03 5.41 -6.15
N PHE A 104 -6.09 5.87 -4.90
CA PHE A 104 -5.55 5.17 -3.72
C PHE A 104 -6.63 4.29 -3.09
N ARG A 105 -7.04 3.24 -3.82
CA ARG A 105 -8.27 2.46 -3.54
C ARG A 105 -8.19 1.62 -2.27
N GLU A 106 -6.99 1.30 -1.83
CA GLU A 106 -6.73 0.51 -0.62
C GLU A 106 -6.68 1.38 0.65
N SER A 107 -6.96 2.69 0.52
CA SER A 107 -7.02 3.62 1.63
C SER A 107 -8.18 3.30 2.59
N GLY A 108 -8.00 3.64 3.86
CA GLY A 108 -9.00 3.36 4.89
C GLY A 108 -8.88 4.28 6.10
N VAL A 109 -9.91 4.24 6.96
CA VAL A 109 -9.97 4.97 8.22
C VAL A 109 -10.01 3.98 9.38
N VAL A 110 -9.22 4.23 10.41
CA VAL A 110 -9.30 3.56 11.70
C VAL A 110 -9.84 4.55 12.72
N LEU A 111 -11.03 4.26 13.25
CA LEU A 111 -11.67 5.03 14.32
C LEU A 111 -11.27 4.42 15.66
N GLY A 112 -10.28 5.00 16.33
CA GLY A 112 -9.87 4.60 17.68
C GLY A 112 -10.41 5.56 18.74
N ASN A 113 -10.53 5.09 19.98
CA ASN A 113 -11.07 5.87 21.12
C ASN A 113 -10.38 7.22 21.37
N LYS A 114 -9.15 7.42 20.87
CA LYS A 114 -8.38 8.67 21.04
C LYS A 114 -7.89 9.27 19.72
N ARG A 115 -7.98 8.53 18.61
CA ARG A 115 -7.35 8.92 17.34
C ARG A 115 -8.18 8.43 16.17
N THR A 116 -8.53 9.37 15.29
CA THR A 116 -9.05 9.09 13.96
C THR A 116 -7.87 9.09 13.00
N MET A 117 -7.57 7.93 12.40
CA MET A 117 -6.40 7.78 11.53
C MET A 117 -6.82 7.39 10.12
N VAL A 118 -6.29 8.12 9.14
CA VAL A 118 -6.45 7.80 7.71
C VAL A 118 -5.14 7.22 7.21
N ALA A 119 -5.21 6.07 6.54
CA ALA A 119 -4.11 5.51 5.76
C ALA A 119 -4.40 5.75 4.28
N ILE A 120 -3.62 6.62 3.64
CA ILE A 120 -3.64 6.80 2.18
C ILE A 120 -2.60 5.87 1.56
N ARG A 121 -3.05 4.86 0.83
CA ARG A 121 -2.18 3.81 0.28
C ARG A 121 -2.75 3.21 -0.99
N THR A 122 -1.88 2.58 -1.77
CA THR A 122 -2.32 1.78 -2.90
C THR A 122 -1.47 0.53 -3.11
N THR A 123 -2.04 -0.49 -3.74
CA THR A 123 -1.27 -1.63 -4.31
C THR A 123 -0.95 -1.42 -5.78
N ALA A 124 -1.50 -0.37 -6.42
CA ALA A 124 -1.13 -0.02 -7.77
C ALA A 124 0.38 0.23 -7.86
N ASN A 125 1.02 -0.33 -8.88
CA ASN A 125 2.46 -0.28 -9.09
C ASN A 125 3.30 -1.05 -8.05
N ALA A 126 2.69 -1.79 -7.12
CA ALA A 126 3.44 -2.73 -6.31
C ALA A 126 4.06 -3.84 -7.18
N MET A 127 5.24 -4.32 -6.77
CA MET A 127 5.95 -5.44 -7.38
C MET A 127 6.68 -6.18 -6.28
N GLU A 128 6.61 -7.51 -6.30
CA GLU A 128 7.33 -8.39 -5.39
C GLU A 128 7.72 -9.67 -6.15
N ILE A 129 9.01 -9.89 -6.34
CA ILE A 129 9.54 -10.95 -7.21
C ILE A 129 10.71 -11.64 -6.49
N PRO A 130 10.66 -12.94 -6.19
CA PRO A 130 11.81 -13.70 -5.76
C PRO A 130 12.88 -13.75 -6.86
N ILE A 131 14.13 -13.40 -6.56
CA ILE A 131 15.23 -13.37 -7.55
C ILE A 131 16.39 -14.29 -7.18
N ALA A 132 16.56 -14.64 -5.91
CA ALA A 132 17.59 -15.58 -5.46
C ALA A 132 17.08 -16.42 -4.28
N LEU A 133 17.64 -17.61 -4.13
CA LEU A 133 17.39 -18.51 -3.02
C LEU A 133 18.70 -19.17 -2.59
N GLN A 134 19.01 -19.13 -1.29
CA GLN A 134 20.15 -19.85 -0.70
C GLN A 134 21.51 -19.59 -1.42
N GLY A 135 21.80 -18.32 -1.73
CA GLY A 135 23.04 -17.92 -2.41
C GLY A 135 23.00 -18.06 -3.93
N GLN A 136 21.99 -18.73 -4.49
CA GLN A 136 21.84 -18.94 -5.92
C GLN A 136 20.88 -17.92 -6.53
N LEU A 137 21.35 -17.19 -7.55
CA LEU A 137 20.50 -16.36 -8.39
C LEU A 137 19.60 -17.26 -9.26
N MET A 138 18.29 -17.03 -9.20
CA MET A 138 17.27 -17.86 -9.86
C MET A 138 16.82 -17.29 -11.21
N VAL A 139 17.38 -16.14 -11.60
CA VAL A 139 17.00 -15.38 -12.80
C VAL A 139 18.24 -14.96 -13.57
N THR A 140 18.08 -14.64 -14.86
CA THR A 140 19.18 -14.19 -15.70
C THR A 140 19.46 -12.69 -15.53
N ASP A 141 20.67 -12.25 -15.91
CA ASP A 141 21.04 -10.82 -15.96
C ASP A 141 20.06 -10.00 -16.81
N ALA A 142 19.68 -10.53 -17.98
CA ALA A 142 18.70 -9.90 -18.87
C ALA A 142 17.32 -9.73 -18.19
N TYR A 143 16.88 -10.72 -17.39
CA TYR A 143 15.64 -10.61 -16.64
C TYR A 143 15.74 -9.55 -15.52
N LEU A 144 16.88 -9.49 -14.81
CA LEU A 144 17.11 -8.47 -13.78
C LEU A 144 17.06 -7.06 -14.33
N ARG A 145 17.72 -6.81 -15.48
CA ARG A 145 17.64 -5.52 -16.19
C ARG A 145 16.19 -5.17 -16.52
N TRP A 146 15.45 -6.11 -17.08
CA TRP A 146 14.07 -5.91 -17.48
C TRP A 146 13.14 -5.59 -16.30
N ILE A 147 13.19 -6.34 -15.19
CA ILE A 147 12.34 -6.05 -14.03
C ILE A 147 12.73 -4.73 -13.35
N LEU A 148 14.01 -4.36 -13.36
CA LEU A 148 14.49 -3.09 -12.83
C LEU A 148 13.94 -1.91 -13.65
N ASP A 149 13.95 -2.03 -14.98
CA ASP A 149 13.34 -1.03 -15.86
C ASP A 149 11.84 -0.86 -15.59
N ILE A 150 11.12 -1.97 -15.40
CA ILE A 150 9.70 -1.92 -15.02
C ILE A 150 9.53 -1.27 -13.64
N ALA A 151 10.40 -1.57 -12.67
CA ALA A 151 10.35 -0.98 -11.33
C ALA A 151 10.57 0.54 -11.39
N ASN A 152 11.51 1.02 -12.20
CA ASN A 152 11.75 2.43 -12.44
C ASN A 152 10.52 3.11 -13.09
N GLN A 153 9.90 2.48 -14.10
CA GLN A 153 8.65 2.98 -14.70
C GLN A 153 7.52 3.06 -13.67
N LYS A 154 7.36 2.02 -12.84
CA LYS A 154 6.40 1.98 -11.74
C LYS A 154 6.66 3.07 -10.70
N PHE A 155 7.93 3.36 -10.41
CA PHE A 155 8.34 4.44 -9.51
C PHE A 155 7.93 5.81 -10.05
N HIS A 156 8.17 6.09 -11.34
CA HIS A 156 7.71 7.31 -11.98
C HIS A 156 6.18 7.44 -11.98
N ALA A 157 5.46 6.38 -12.35
CA ALA A 157 4.00 6.38 -12.31
C ALA A 157 3.45 6.58 -10.89
N ASN A 158 4.09 6.00 -9.88
CA ASN A 158 3.79 6.23 -8.47
C ASN A 158 3.99 7.71 -8.10
N ARG A 159 5.12 8.32 -8.49
CA ARG A 159 5.39 9.74 -8.23
C ARG A 159 4.32 10.65 -8.85
N SER A 160 3.99 10.45 -10.13
CA SER A 160 2.93 11.22 -10.79
C SER A 160 1.56 11.06 -10.12
N LYS A 161 1.26 9.86 -9.58
CA LYS A 161 0.03 9.63 -8.82
C LYS A 161 0.06 10.38 -7.47
N THR A 162 1.18 10.39 -6.77
CA THR A 162 1.37 11.17 -5.54
C THR A 162 1.26 12.68 -5.78
N ASP A 163 1.77 13.17 -6.91
CA ASP A 163 1.65 14.59 -7.28
C ASP A 163 0.18 14.99 -7.55
N LYS A 164 -0.58 14.13 -8.25
CA LYS A 164 -2.04 14.30 -8.45
C LYS A 164 -2.80 14.33 -7.14
N LEU A 165 -2.46 13.44 -6.20
CA LEU A 165 -3.03 13.44 -4.86
C LEU A 165 -2.79 14.77 -4.16
N PHE A 166 -1.55 15.27 -4.19
CA PHE A 166 -1.23 16.52 -3.53
C PHE A 166 -1.94 17.71 -4.19
N ALA A 167 -2.06 17.74 -5.53
CA ALA A 167 -2.85 18.74 -6.23
C ALA A 167 -4.32 18.74 -5.81
N ALA A 168 -4.94 17.56 -5.70
CA ALA A 168 -6.32 17.42 -5.24
C ALA A 168 -6.51 17.83 -3.76
N MET A 169 -5.52 17.55 -2.90
CA MET A 169 -5.55 18.05 -1.52
C MET A 169 -5.53 19.59 -1.46
N ARG A 170 -4.72 20.23 -2.33
CA ARG A 170 -4.65 21.69 -2.41
C ARG A 170 -5.98 22.34 -2.75
N THR A 171 -6.72 21.76 -3.68
CA THR A 171 -8.03 22.28 -4.07
C THR A 171 -9.12 21.95 -3.06
N SER A 172 -9.16 20.71 -2.57
CA SER A 172 -10.32 20.17 -1.84
C SER A 172 -10.23 20.29 -0.33
N LEU A 173 -9.01 20.34 0.24
CA LEU A 173 -8.80 20.42 1.69
C LEU A 173 -8.25 21.77 2.13
N PHE A 174 -7.46 22.40 1.27
CA PHE A 174 -6.71 23.61 1.60
C PHE A 174 -7.28 24.87 0.96
N PHE A 175 -8.17 24.72 -0.02
CA PHE A 175 -8.80 25.80 -0.78
C PHE A 175 -7.78 26.78 -1.38
N ASP A 176 -6.60 26.26 -1.76
CA ASP A 176 -5.62 27.04 -2.51
C ASP A 176 -6.22 27.36 -3.90
N SER A 177 -5.96 28.55 -4.44
CA SER A 177 -6.32 28.86 -5.82
C SER A 177 -5.67 27.84 -6.77
N PRO A 178 -6.38 27.39 -7.83
CA PRO A 178 -5.82 26.43 -8.77
C PRO A 178 -4.51 26.97 -9.36
N PRO A 179 -3.48 26.12 -9.53
CA PRO A 179 -2.27 26.54 -10.21
C PRO A 179 -2.62 27.03 -11.61
N ALA A 180 -1.97 28.10 -12.07
CA ALA A 180 -2.14 28.62 -13.42
C ALA A 180 -1.98 27.48 -14.45
N PRO A 181 -2.80 27.43 -15.51
CA PRO A 181 -2.72 26.37 -16.50
C PRO A 181 -1.32 26.38 -17.14
N THR A 182 -0.56 25.33 -16.89
CA THR A 182 0.59 24.94 -17.70
C THR A 182 0.05 24.11 -18.86
N ASP A 183 0.32 24.54 -20.09
CA ASP A 183 -0.11 23.89 -21.34
C ASP A 183 0.26 22.39 -21.38
N ALA A 184 -0.70 21.51 -21.06
CA ALA A 184 -0.71 20.10 -21.44
C ALA A 184 -2.10 19.47 -21.25
N SER A 185 -2.78 19.26 -22.39
CA SER A 185 -3.85 18.30 -22.70
C SER A 185 -4.90 17.95 -21.64
N THR A 186 -6.10 18.49 -21.87
CA THR A 186 -7.34 18.31 -21.12
C THR A 186 -7.90 16.88 -21.24
N CYS A 187 -8.13 16.22 -20.11
CA CYS A 187 -9.14 15.16 -19.99
C CYS A 187 -10.06 15.53 -18.83
N THR A 188 -11.25 16.03 -19.16
CA THR A 188 -12.26 16.52 -18.22
C THR A 188 -13.12 15.36 -17.72
N SER A 189 -12.84 14.87 -16.51
CA SER A 189 -13.82 14.10 -15.74
C SER A 189 -14.64 15.06 -14.87
N ARG A 190 -15.96 15.11 -15.11
CA ARG A 190 -16.89 15.88 -14.28
C ARG A 190 -16.95 15.28 -12.88
N LEU A 191 -16.45 16.01 -11.88
CA LEU A 191 -16.75 15.75 -10.47
C LEU A 191 -18.20 16.19 -10.22
N THR A 192 -19.11 15.23 -10.10
CA THR A 192 -20.47 15.47 -9.60
C THR A 192 -20.40 15.88 -8.13
N GLN A 193 -20.94 17.05 -7.83
CA GLN A 193 -21.07 17.62 -6.50
C GLN A 193 -21.98 16.71 -5.66
N LEU A 194 -21.43 16.06 -4.62
CA LEU A 194 -22.18 15.21 -3.71
C LEU A 194 -22.81 16.06 -2.60
N HIS A 195 -24.13 16.24 -2.66
CA HIS A 195 -24.93 16.67 -1.51
C HIS A 195 -25.13 15.47 -0.58
N VAL A 196 -24.76 15.63 0.69
CA VAL A 196 -25.02 14.65 1.75
C VAL A 196 -26.38 14.96 2.37
N THR A 197 -27.33 14.04 2.29
CA THR A 197 -28.56 14.05 3.09
C THR A 197 -28.45 13.03 4.21
N GLU A 198 -28.88 13.43 5.41
CA GLU A 198 -28.78 12.65 6.64
C GLU A 198 -29.67 11.40 6.67
N SER A 199 -29.16 10.41 7.40
CA SER A 199 -29.89 9.33 8.09
C SER A 199 -30.40 8.14 7.27
N SER A 200 -29.64 7.04 7.30
CA SER A 200 -30.20 5.69 7.26
C SER A 200 -29.26 4.71 7.97
N ARG A 201 -29.76 4.03 9.01
CA ARG A 201 -29.06 2.94 9.70
C ARG A 201 -28.72 1.82 8.70
N LEU A 202 -27.43 1.53 8.52
CA LEU A 202 -26.97 0.40 7.72
C LEU A 202 -26.94 -0.88 8.57
N ALA A 203 -27.86 -1.79 8.31
CA ALA A 203 -27.75 -3.19 8.70
C ALA A 203 -26.77 -3.89 7.75
N ILE A 204 -25.73 -4.52 8.30
CA ILE A 204 -24.70 -5.22 7.52
C ILE A 204 -25.10 -6.70 7.39
N SER A 205 -25.48 -7.12 6.18
CA SER A 205 -25.49 -8.53 5.79
C SER A 205 -24.14 -8.89 5.18
N ARG A 206 -23.44 -9.88 5.75
CA ARG A 206 -22.17 -10.40 5.22
C ARG A 206 -22.48 -11.43 4.14
N ALA A 207 -22.31 -11.06 2.87
CA ALA A 207 -22.29 -12.03 1.77
C ALA A 207 -20.94 -12.75 1.73
N GLY A 208 -20.93 -14.08 1.85
CA GLY A 208 -19.70 -14.86 1.61
C GLY A 208 -19.53 -16.23 2.29
N HIS A 209 -20.51 -16.77 3.02
CA HIS A 209 -20.47 -18.18 3.41
C HIS A 209 -21.52 -18.96 2.63
N ALA A 210 -21.07 -19.99 1.89
CA ALA A 210 -21.95 -20.95 1.25
C ALA A 210 -22.89 -21.56 2.29
N THR A 211 -24.19 -21.43 2.06
CA THR A 211 -25.23 -21.99 2.91
C THR A 211 -25.24 -23.51 2.74
N VAL A 212 -24.67 -24.24 3.69
CA VAL A 212 -25.02 -25.66 3.89
C VAL A 212 -26.35 -25.66 4.65
N LEU A 213 -27.43 -25.99 3.95
CA LEU A 213 -28.75 -26.17 4.56
C LEU A 213 -28.73 -27.45 5.42
N GLY A 214 -28.41 -27.30 6.70
CA GLY A 214 -28.69 -28.31 7.71
C GLY A 214 -30.14 -28.16 8.19
N THR A 215 -31.02 -29.06 7.78
CA THR A 215 -32.36 -29.21 8.34
C THR A 215 -32.26 -29.42 9.85
N SER A 216 -32.89 -28.54 10.64
CA SER A 216 -33.00 -28.68 12.09
C SER A 216 -33.72 -29.98 12.44
N PHE A 217 -32.98 -30.96 12.97
CA PHE A 217 -33.58 -31.98 13.82
C PHE A 217 -33.62 -31.44 15.25
N ALA A 218 -34.83 -31.34 15.79
CA ALA A 218 -35.07 -31.04 17.19
C ALA A 218 -34.45 -32.13 18.06
N PHE A 219 -33.51 -31.77 18.94
CA PHE A 219 -33.10 -32.63 20.03
C PHE A 219 -34.06 -32.42 21.20
N ASN A 220 -34.94 -33.40 21.40
CA ASN A 220 -35.64 -33.59 22.66
C ASN A 220 -34.62 -33.97 23.74
N LEU A 221 -34.61 -33.22 24.84
CA LEU A 221 -34.05 -33.69 26.10
C LEU A 221 -34.92 -34.88 26.57
N VAL A 222 -34.34 -36.08 26.60
CA VAL A 222 -34.88 -37.18 27.39
C VAL A 222 -33.91 -37.42 28.54
N ALA A 223 -34.39 -37.10 29.74
CA ALA A 223 -33.83 -37.64 30.97
C ALA A 223 -34.41 -39.05 31.17
N CYS A 224 -33.55 -40.05 31.40
CA CYS A 224 -33.91 -41.29 32.07
C CYS A 224 -32.68 -41.80 32.82
N GLY A 225 -32.89 -42.06 34.11
CA GLY A 225 -31.87 -42.61 35.00
C GLY A 225 -31.68 -44.11 34.86
N GLY A 226 -30.63 -44.55 35.52
CA GLY A 226 -30.25 -45.90 35.90
C GLY A 226 -29.17 -45.78 36.97
#